data_AF-A0A2Y9AAN0-F1
#
_entry.id   AF-A0A2Y9AAN0-F1
#
_cell.length_a   1.000
_cell.length_b   1.000
_cell.length_c   1.000
_cell.angle_alpha   90.00
_cell.angle_beta   90.00
_cell.angle_gamma   90.00
#
_symmetry.space_group_name_H-M   'P 1'
#
loop_
_entity.id
_entity.type
_entity.pdbx_description
1 polymer ?
#
loop_
_entity_poly.entity_id
_entity_poly.type
_entity_poly.pdbx_seq_one_letter_code
_entity_poly.pdbx_strand_id
1 'polypeptide(L)'
;MRALSEFLWHERDVLELLLHRLETERALLETGRTRQLPRAAREIDTALTQLQTAELARAAEAAAATQVLGLPATSSLRAIAGTAPVPWGDIFLDHRAAMRELVDQIIALDDGRRRTSTTRVGGMDMGTMAQADAELTDAVIELELERLGRTAADNRGTALHQGLLEFLA
;
A
#
# COMPACT_ATOMS: atom_id res chain seq x y z
N MET A 1 -2.52 22.50 -11.73
CA MET A 1 -3.55 22.32 -10.68
C MET A 1 -4.55 21.24 -11.03
N ARG A 2 -5.26 21.32 -12.17
CA ARG A 2 -6.14 20.22 -12.62
C ARG A 2 -5.43 18.86 -12.67
N ALA A 3 -4.28 18.78 -13.35
CA ALA A 3 -3.49 17.56 -13.44
C ALA A 3 -3.19 16.99 -12.04
N LEU A 4 -2.60 17.79 -11.14
CA LEU A 4 -2.39 17.36 -9.75
C LEU A 4 -3.67 16.79 -9.09
N SER A 5 -4.82 17.44 -9.26
CA SER A 5 -6.10 16.91 -8.73
C SER A 5 -6.49 15.56 -9.34
N GLU A 6 -6.28 15.36 -10.65
CA GLU A 6 -6.55 14.09 -11.34
C GLU A 6 -5.65 12.97 -10.79
N PHE A 7 -4.35 13.26 -10.57
CA PHE A 7 -3.42 12.29 -10.00
C PHE A 7 -3.70 11.99 -8.53
N LEU A 8 -4.15 12.97 -7.73
CA LEU A 8 -4.59 12.73 -6.35
C LEU A 8 -5.85 11.84 -6.29
N TRP A 9 -6.78 12.01 -7.24
CA TRP A 9 -7.92 11.11 -7.39
C TRP A 9 -7.47 9.70 -7.73
N HIS A 10 -6.60 9.56 -8.72
CA HIS A 10 -6.11 8.25 -9.13
C HIS A 10 -5.34 7.53 -8.00
N GLU A 11 -4.46 8.24 -7.29
CA GLU A 11 -3.73 7.69 -6.14
C GLU A 11 -4.68 7.26 -5.02
N ARG A 12 -5.74 8.04 -4.77
CA ARG A 12 -6.82 7.66 -3.84
C ARG A 12 -7.52 6.38 -4.29
N ASP A 13 -7.90 6.24 -5.55
CA ASP A 13 -8.56 5.02 -6.07
C ASP A 13 -7.69 3.78 -5.85
N VAL A 14 -6.37 3.92 -6.03
CA VAL A 14 -5.43 2.84 -5.82
C VAL A 14 -5.28 2.49 -4.34
N LEU A 15 -5.30 3.48 -3.44
CA LEU A 15 -5.35 3.25 -1.99
C LEU A 15 -6.64 2.53 -1.57
N GLU A 16 -7.79 2.92 -2.10
CA GLU A 16 -9.08 2.25 -1.84
C GLU A 16 -9.04 0.78 -2.34
N LEU A 17 -8.46 0.54 -3.51
CA LEU A 17 -8.26 -0.81 -4.02
C LEU A 17 -7.35 -1.64 -3.10
N LEU A 18 -6.21 -1.08 -2.68
CA LEU A 18 -5.27 -1.76 -1.78
C LEU A 18 -5.94 -2.13 -0.45
N LEU A 19 -6.67 -1.18 0.15
CA LEU A 19 -7.45 -1.41 1.38
C LEU A 19 -8.40 -2.60 1.19
N HIS A 20 -9.20 -2.59 0.13
CA HIS A 20 -10.12 -3.68 -0.17
C HIS A 20 -9.42 -5.05 -0.34
N ARG A 21 -8.22 -5.08 -0.94
CA ARG A 21 -7.44 -6.33 -1.08
C ARG A 21 -6.94 -6.84 0.27
N LEU A 22 -6.47 -5.95 1.14
CA LEU A 22 -6.05 -6.31 2.49
C LEU A 22 -7.21 -6.83 3.34
N GLU A 23 -8.39 -6.19 3.26
CA GLU A 23 -9.61 -6.67 3.92
C GLU A 23 -10.03 -8.06 3.41
N THR A 24 -9.94 -8.27 2.09
CA THR A 24 -10.25 -9.56 1.47
C THR A 24 -9.30 -10.65 1.97
N GLU A 25 -7.99 -10.40 2.01
CA GLU A 25 -7.01 -11.34 2.57
C GLU A 25 -7.32 -11.67 4.04
N ARG A 26 -7.61 -10.65 4.85
CA ARG A 26 -8.00 -10.83 6.25
C ARG A 26 -9.24 -11.71 6.40
N ALA A 27 -10.29 -11.46 5.61
CA ALA A 27 -11.50 -12.27 5.64
C ALA A 27 -11.23 -13.74 5.24
N LEU A 28 -10.32 -13.98 4.28
CA LEU A 28 -9.92 -15.34 3.91
C LEU A 28 -9.17 -16.07 5.05
N LEU A 29 -8.33 -15.35 5.80
CA LEU A 29 -7.65 -15.89 6.98
C LEU A 29 -8.63 -16.20 8.11
N GLU A 30 -9.56 -15.29 8.40
CA GLU A 30 -10.58 -15.45 9.45
C GLU A 30 -11.55 -16.59 9.13
N THR A 31 -11.86 -16.82 7.85
CA THR A 31 -12.74 -17.90 7.39
C THR A 31 -12.01 -19.22 7.10
N GLY A 32 -10.68 -19.27 7.24
CA GLY A 32 -9.87 -20.47 7.02
C GLY A 32 -9.75 -20.92 5.54
N ARG A 33 -10.05 -20.04 4.59
CA ARG A 33 -10.04 -20.35 3.13
C ARG A 33 -8.62 -20.26 2.54
N THR A 34 -7.69 -21.01 3.12
CA THR A 34 -6.25 -20.92 2.85
C THR A 34 -5.86 -21.16 1.38
N ARG A 35 -6.61 -22.00 0.64
CA ARG A 35 -6.41 -22.23 -0.80
C ARG A 35 -6.48 -20.95 -1.65
N GLN A 36 -7.18 -19.91 -1.20
CA GLN A 36 -7.34 -18.65 -1.95
C GLN A 36 -6.27 -17.60 -1.60
N LEU A 37 -5.49 -17.81 -0.53
CA LEU A 37 -4.50 -16.83 -0.06
C LEU A 37 -3.41 -16.50 -1.09
N PRO A 38 -2.85 -17.45 -1.86
CA PRO A 38 -1.82 -17.11 -2.85
C PRO A 38 -2.33 -16.14 -3.92
N ARG A 39 -3.62 -16.25 -4.29
CA ARG A 39 -4.24 -15.31 -5.22
C ARG A 39 -4.41 -13.93 -4.58
N ALA A 40 -4.93 -13.87 -3.35
CA ALA A 40 -5.11 -12.61 -2.64
C ALA A 40 -3.79 -11.86 -2.46
N ALA A 41 -2.70 -12.57 -2.12
CA ALA A 41 -1.37 -12.00 -1.98
C ALA A 41 -0.87 -11.37 -3.30
N ARG A 42 -1.02 -12.06 -4.43
CA ARG A 42 -0.67 -11.50 -5.76
C ARG A 42 -1.49 -10.26 -6.12
N GLU A 43 -2.76 -10.23 -5.74
CA GLU A 43 -3.61 -9.06 -5.97
C GLU A 43 -3.17 -7.86 -5.10
N ILE A 44 -2.69 -8.09 -3.87
CA ILE A 44 -2.06 -7.06 -3.04
C ILE A 44 -0.76 -6.56 -3.67
N ASP A 45 0.13 -7.45 -4.11
CA ASP A 45 1.41 -7.06 -4.76
C ASP A 45 1.17 -6.21 -6.03
N THR A 46 0.11 -6.56 -6.77
CA THR A 46 -0.34 -5.79 -7.94
C THR A 46 -0.80 -4.39 -7.54
N ALA A 47 -1.63 -4.28 -6.50
CA ALA A 47 -2.10 -2.99 -5.99
C ALA A 47 -0.96 -2.11 -5.44
N LEU A 48 0.03 -2.71 -4.76
CA LEU A 48 1.23 -2.00 -4.29
C LEU A 48 2.07 -1.47 -5.45
N THR A 49 2.21 -2.24 -6.53
CA THR A 49 2.93 -1.79 -7.74
C THR A 49 2.19 -0.63 -8.44
N GLN A 50 0.86 -0.68 -8.47
CA GLN A 50 0.03 0.42 -8.97
C GLN A 50 0.18 1.66 -8.09
N LEU A 51 0.20 1.50 -6.77
CA LEU A 51 0.36 2.60 -5.83
C LEU A 51 1.69 3.31 -6.05
N GLN A 52 2.78 2.55 -6.16
CA GLN A 52 4.10 3.09 -6.48
C GLN A 52 4.07 3.91 -7.78
N THR A 53 3.40 3.41 -8.82
CA THR A 53 3.30 4.12 -10.11
C THR A 53 2.53 5.43 -9.96
N ALA A 54 1.42 5.41 -9.23
CA ALA A 54 0.60 6.59 -8.96
C ALA A 54 1.36 7.64 -8.12
N GLU A 55 2.10 7.20 -7.10
CA GLU A 55 2.91 8.06 -6.22
C GLU A 55 4.00 8.80 -7.00
N LEU A 56 4.71 8.12 -7.91
CA LEU A 56 5.73 8.73 -8.75
C LEU A 56 5.13 9.78 -9.68
N ALA A 57 3.99 9.47 -10.32
CA ALA A 57 3.32 10.40 -11.20
C ALA A 57 2.78 11.63 -10.46
N ARG A 58 2.16 11.42 -9.29
CA ARG A 58 1.69 12.48 -8.40
C ARG A 58 2.84 13.35 -7.87
N ALA A 59 4.01 12.77 -7.56
CA ALA A 59 5.19 13.53 -7.15
C ALA A 59 5.66 14.49 -8.25
N ALA A 60 5.68 14.05 -9.51
CA ALA A 60 6.05 14.90 -10.65
C ALA A 60 5.09 16.09 -10.81
N GLU A 61 3.78 15.83 -10.72
CA GLU A 61 2.77 16.89 -10.82
C GLU A 61 2.74 17.84 -9.62
N ALA A 62 3.02 17.33 -8.42
CA ALA A 62 3.19 18.17 -7.23
C ALA A 62 4.42 19.09 -7.37
N ALA A 63 5.53 18.59 -7.93
CA ALA A 63 6.70 19.41 -8.23
C ALA A 63 6.41 20.49 -9.29
N ALA A 64 5.57 20.20 -10.28
CA ALA A 64 5.12 21.21 -11.24
C ALA A 64 4.20 22.26 -10.57
N ALA A 65 3.28 21.83 -9.71
CA ALA A 65 2.38 22.72 -8.99
C ALA A 65 3.12 23.67 -8.03
N THR A 66 4.11 23.16 -7.29
CA THR A 66 4.95 23.97 -6.39
C THR A 66 5.75 25.03 -7.14
N GLN A 67 6.32 24.69 -8.31
CA GLN A 67 6.99 25.68 -9.17
C GLN A 67 6.05 26.81 -9.60
N VAL A 68 4.82 26.48 -10.04
CA VAL A 68 3.82 27.48 -10.44
C VAL A 68 3.42 28.40 -9.27
N LEU A 69 3.40 27.87 -8.06
CA LEU A 69 3.04 28.61 -6.85
C LEU A 69 4.23 29.31 -6.16
N GLY A 70 5.46 29.14 -6.67
CA GLY A 70 6.66 29.68 -6.03
C GLY A 70 6.99 29.03 -4.67
N LEU A 71 6.57 27.78 -4.47
CA LEU A 71 6.81 27.00 -3.25
C LEU A 71 8.05 26.10 -3.40
N PRO A 72 8.69 25.68 -2.27
CA PRO A 72 9.70 24.62 -2.30
C PRO A 72 9.18 23.33 -2.95
N ALA A 73 10.02 22.62 -3.70
CA ALA A 73 9.65 21.38 -4.40
C ALA A 73 9.18 20.26 -3.46
N THR A 74 9.61 20.29 -2.19
CA THR A 74 9.24 19.34 -1.13
C THR A 74 8.06 19.81 -0.28
N SER A 75 7.32 20.82 -0.73
CA SER A 75 6.16 21.33 0.01
C SER A 75 5.07 20.28 0.12
N SER A 76 4.47 20.18 1.30
CA SER A 76 3.35 19.27 1.52
C SER A 76 2.09 19.73 0.77
N LEU A 77 1.16 18.81 0.56
CA LEU A 77 -0.14 19.09 -0.07
C LEU A 77 -0.92 20.17 0.70
N ARG A 78 -0.75 20.26 2.02
CA ARG A 78 -1.34 21.32 2.84
C ARG A 78 -0.76 22.70 2.47
N ALA A 79 0.55 22.81 2.28
CA ALA A 79 1.19 24.05 1.87
C ALA A 79 0.80 24.46 0.44
N ILE A 80 0.73 23.48 -0.48
CA ILE A 80 0.21 23.68 -1.83
C ILE A 80 -1.22 24.21 -1.79
N ALA A 81 -2.11 23.56 -1.03
CA ALA A 81 -3.50 23.96 -0.89
C ALA A 81 -3.66 25.39 -0.35
N GLY A 82 -2.85 25.79 0.64
CA GLY A 82 -2.91 27.13 1.23
C GLY A 82 -2.50 28.26 0.29
N THR A 83 -1.74 27.96 -0.77
CA THR A 83 -1.31 28.95 -1.78
C THR A 83 -2.09 28.81 -3.09
N ALA A 84 -2.82 27.71 -3.27
CA ALA A 84 -3.53 27.41 -4.49
C ALA A 84 -4.70 28.40 -4.71
N PRO A 85 -4.91 28.87 -5.95
CA PRO A 85 -6.03 29.73 -6.26
C PRO A 85 -7.36 28.96 -6.17
N VAL A 86 -8.47 29.67 -5.97
CA VAL A 86 -9.82 29.10 -6.02
C VAL A 86 -10.04 28.39 -7.38
N PRO A 87 -10.63 27.18 -7.41
CA PRO A 87 -11.23 26.42 -6.30
C PRO A 87 -10.30 25.37 -5.66
N TRP A 88 -9.01 25.38 -5.98
CA TRP A 88 -8.14 24.22 -5.77
C TRP A 88 -7.74 23.97 -4.33
N GLY A 89 -7.70 25.02 -3.48
CA GLY A 89 -7.34 24.88 -2.07
C GLY A 89 -8.23 23.87 -1.35
N ASP A 90 -9.56 24.06 -1.41
CA ASP A 90 -10.52 23.17 -0.76
C ASP A 90 -10.47 21.75 -1.34
N ILE A 91 -10.40 21.63 -2.67
CA ILE A 91 -10.30 20.34 -3.37
C ILE A 91 -9.07 19.55 -2.89
N PHE A 92 -7.91 20.19 -2.78
CA PHE A 92 -6.69 19.53 -2.30
C PHE A 92 -6.77 19.14 -0.81
N LEU A 93 -7.46 19.93 0.02
CA LEU A 93 -7.68 19.60 1.42
C LEU A 93 -8.62 18.39 1.57
N ASP A 94 -9.67 18.30 0.75
CA ASP A 94 -10.58 17.15 0.73
C ASP A 94 -9.84 15.87 0.31
N HIS A 95 -9.03 15.96 -0.74
CA HIS A 95 -8.15 14.86 -1.16
C HIS A 95 -7.21 14.43 -0.03
N ARG A 96 -6.54 15.40 0.61
CA ARG A 96 -5.63 15.14 1.73
C ARG A 96 -6.34 14.41 2.87
N ALA A 97 -7.54 14.85 3.25
CA ALA A 97 -8.29 14.24 4.33
C ALA A 97 -8.65 12.77 4.00
N ALA A 98 -9.22 12.53 2.83
CA ALA A 98 -9.61 11.20 2.39
C ALA A 98 -8.42 10.23 2.29
N MET A 99 -7.29 10.67 1.72
CA MET A 99 -6.11 9.82 1.60
C MET A 99 -5.47 9.50 2.96
N ARG A 100 -5.46 10.45 3.91
CA ARG A 100 -4.97 10.19 5.27
C ARG A 100 -5.82 9.13 5.96
N GLU A 101 -7.14 9.22 5.84
CA GLU A 101 -8.06 8.22 6.39
C GLU A 101 -7.83 6.82 5.80
N LEU A 102 -7.59 6.73 4.49
CA LEU A 102 -7.26 5.45 3.83
C LEU A 102 -5.92 4.89 4.31
N VAL A 103 -4.89 5.74 4.39
CA VAL A 103 -3.56 5.37 4.87
C VAL A 103 -3.62 4.86 6.31
N ASP A 104 -4.33 5.56 7.20
CA ASP A 104 -4.50 5.14 8.60
C ASP A 104 -5.18 3.76 8.71
N GLN A 105 -6.20 3.50 7.88
CA GLN A 105 -6.88 2.19 7.81
C GLN A 105 -5.95 1.08 7.31
N ILE A 106 -5.15 1.36 6.27
CA ILE A 106 -4.18 0.40 5.72
C ILE A 106 -3.14 0.02 6.78
N ILE A 107 -2.56 1.01 7.49
CA ILE A 107 -1.58 0.77 8.56
C ILE A 107 -2.20 -0.11 9.66
N ALA A 108 -3.42 0.20 10.10
CA ALA A 108 -4.11 -0.53 11.14
C ALA A 108 -4.36 -2.02 10.78
N LEU A 109 -4.71 -2.30 9.52
CA LEU A 109 -4.88 -3.67 9.02
C LEU A 109 -3.56 -4.43 8.94
N ASP A 110 -2.50 -3.79 8.46
CA ASP A 110 -1.19 -4.41 8.30
C ASP A 110 -0.53 -4.74 9.66
N ASP A 111 -0.71 -3.88 10.65
CA ASP A 111 -0.32 -4.18 12.04
C ASP A 111 -1.08 -5.37 12.63
N GLY A 112 -2.37 -5.51 12.30
CA GLY A 112 -3.18 -6.68 12.69
C GLY A 112 -2.68 -7.98 12.07
N ARG A 113 -2.25 -7.92 10.81
CA ARG A 113 -1.67 -9.05 10.08
C ARG A 113 -0.37 -9.54 10.71
N ARG A 114 0.56 -8.62 10.99
CA ARG A 114 1.85 -8.93 11.65
C ARG A 114 1.66 -9.63 13.00
N ARG A 115 0.72 -9.17 13.84
CA ARG A 115 0.45 -9.81 15.13
C ARG A 115 -0.04 -11.25 15.00
N THR A 116 -0.87 -11.53 13.99
CA THR A 116 -1.49 -12.85 13.79
C THR A 116 -0.49 -13.87 13.23
N SER A 117 0.42 -13.44 12.35
CA SER A 117 1.45 -14.32 11.78
C SER A 117 2.48 -14.77 12.82
N THR A 118 2.92 -13.88 13.73
CA THR A 118 3.83 -14.25 14.84
C THR A 118 3.25 -15.32 15.76
N THR A 119 1.93 -15.34 15.98
CA THR A 119 1.27 -16.35 16.83
C THR A 119 1.16 -17.74 16.17
N ARG A 120 1.06 -17.83 14.84
CA ARG A 120 0.84 -19.11 14.13
C ARG A 120 2.10 -19.94 13.89
N VAL A 121 3.28 -19.33 13.88
CA VAL A 121 4.56 -20.05 13.64
C VAL A 121 4.97 -20.94 14.83
N GLY A 122 4.27 -20.87 15.97
CA GLY A 122 4.59 -21.63 17.18
C GLY A 122 4.03 -23.05 17.31
N GLY A 123 3.33 -23.60 16.32
CA GLY A 123 2.72 -24.94 16.48
C GLY A 123 2.37 -25.64 15.17
N MET A 124 3.33 -26.37 14.59
CA MET A 124 3.05 -27.43 13.61
C MET A 124 3.86 -28.68 13.96
N ASP A 125 3.12 -29.77 14.18
CA ASP A 125 3.55 -31.12 14.58
C ASP A 125 4.15 -31.89 13.38
N MET A 126 5.27 -32.58 13.62
CA MET A 126 6.20 -33.19 12.65
C MET A 126 5.81 -34.64 12.36
N GLY A 127 4.78 -34.83 11.52
CA GLY A 127 4.10 -36.12 11.38
C GLY A 127 4.10 -36.80 10.01
N THR A 128 4.79 -36.32 8.97
CA THR A 128 4.90 -37.04 7.68
C THR A 128 5.98 -36.42 6.78
N MET A 129 7.23 -36.89 6.82
CA MET A 129 8.35 -36.15 6.21
C MET A 129 8.86 -36.64 4.85
N ALA A 130 8.79 -37.93 4.48
CA ALA A 130 9.66 -38.40 3.39
C ALA A 130 9.15 -38.17 1.95
N GLN A 131 7.84 -38.10 1.72
CA GLN A 131 7.27 -37.75 0.40
C GLN A 131 6.70 -36.34 0.39
N ALA A 132 6.46 -35.80 1.58
CA ALA A 132 6.20 -34.39 1.79
C ALA A 132 7.47 -33.56 1.56
N ASP A 133 8.69 -34.08 1.75
CA ASP A 133 9.92 -33.28 1.66
C ASP A 133 10.09 -32.58 0.30
N ALA A 134 9.79 -33.23 -0.83
CA ALA A 134 9.97 -32.61 -2.14
C ALA A 134 8.86 -31.59 -2.47
N GLU A 135 7.59 -31.90 -2.19
CA GLU A 135 6.46 -30.97 -2.37
C GLU A 135 6.44 -29.86 -1.31
N LEU A 136 6.87 -30.12 -0.07
CA LEU A 136 7.14 -29.08 0.94
C LEU A 136 8.33 -28.26 0.51
N THR A 137 9.41 -28.83 0.00
CA THR A 137 10.57 -28.05 -0.41
C THR A 137 10.20 -27.14 -1.58
N ASP A 138 9.43 -27.63 -2.55
CA ASP A 138 8.94 -26.80 -3.67
C ASP A 138 7.94 -25.74 -3.19
N ALA A 139 6.99 -26.12 -2.32
CA ALA A 139 6.03 -25.18 -1.74
C ALA A 139 6.68 -24.17 -0.78
N VAL A 140 7.73 -24.56 -0.04
CA VAL A 140 8.53 -23.70 0.86
C VAL A 140 9.43 -22.79 0.05
N ILE A 141 10.00 -23.25 -1.06
CA ILE A 141 10.75 -22.40 -1.99
C ILE A 141 9.82 -21.41 -2.66
N GLU A 142 8.65 -21.84 -3.12
CA GLU A 142 7.63 -20.96 -3.69
C GLU A 142 7.14 -19.96 -2.63
N LEU A 143 6.90 -20.40 -1.38
CA LEU A 143 6.58 -19.54 -0.25
C LEU A 143 7.70 -18.57 0.10
N GLU A 144 8.96 -18.98 0.09
CA GLU A 144 10.10 -18.10 0.41
C GLU A 144 10.41 -17.15 -0.74
N LEU A 145 10.21 -17.54 -1.99
CA LEU A 145 10.31 -16.64 -3.15
C LEU A 145 9.16 -15.63 -3.16
N GLU A 146 7.94 -16.08 -2.86
CA GLU A 146 6.80 -15.20 -2.61
C GLU A 146 7.07 -14.28 -1.41
N ARG A 147 7.63 -14.78 -0.31
CA ARG A 147 7.94 -14.00 0.89
C ARG A 147 9.10 -13.04 0.67
N LEU A 148 10.11 -13.39 -0.12
CA LEU A 148 11.21 -12.50 -0.51
C LEU A 148 10.73 -11.44 -1.50
N GLY A 149 9.84 -11.79 -2.44
CA GLY A 149 9.15 -10.85 -3.31
C GLY A 149 8.30 -9.86 -2.50
N ARG A 150 7.53 -10.38 -1.54
CA ARG A 150 6.72 -9.62 -0.59
C ARG A 150 7.58 -8.75 0.32
N THR A 151 8.72 -9.23 0.82
CA THR A 151 9.66 -8.44 1.64
C THR A 151 10.36 -7.34 0.84
N ALA A 152 10.71 -7.60 -0.43
CA ALA A 152 11.30 -6.61 -1.32
C ALA A 152 10.27 -5.58 -1.84
N ALA A 153 8.99 -5.97 -1.93
CA ALA A 153 7.85 -5.08 -2.15
C ALA A 153 7.52 -4.29 -0.87
N ASP A 154 7.61 -4.91 0.30
CA ASP A 154 7.41 -4.28 1.61
C ASP A 154 8.48 -3.22 1.85
N ASN A 155 9.77 -3.50 1.59
CA ASN A 155 10.84 -2.52 1.77
C ASN A 155 10.72 -1.33 0.79
N ARG A 156 10.26 -1.56 -0.44
CA ARG A 156 10.01 -0.46 -1.42
C ARG A 156 8.73 0.30 -1.12
N GLY A 157 7.66 -0.41 -0.75
CA GLY A 157 6.37 0.14 -0.35
C GLY A 157 6.48 0.96 0.93
N THR A 158 7.27 0.54 1.90
CA THR A 158 7.50 1.27 3.16
C THR A 158 8.17 2.63 2.92
N ALA A 159 9.19 2.68 2.04
CA ALA A 159 9.89 3.92 1.73
C ALA A 159 9.02 4.91 0.93
N LEU A 160 8.19 4.41 0.02
CA LEU A 160 7.28 5.24 -0.76
C LEU A 160 6.08 5.71 0.06
N HIS A 161 5.55 4.84 0.92
CA HIS A 161 4.52 5.17 1.90
C HIS A 161 4.96 6.30 2.83
N GLN A 162 6.23 6.31 3.25
CA GLN A 162 6.78 7.43 4.02
C GLN A 162 6.77 8.74 3.22
N GLY A 163 7.11 8.69 1.93
CA GLY A 163 7.03 9.85 1.03
C GLY A 163 5.59 10.37 0.84
N LEU A 164 4.61 9.48 0.78
CA LEU A 164 3.19 9.85 0.77
C LEU A 164 2.79 10.52 2.10
N LEU A 165 3.16 9.94 3.24
CA LEU A 165 2.87 10.51 4.56
C LEU A 165 3.47 11.91 4.75
N GLU A 166 4.72 12.11 4.33
CA GLU A 166 5.40 13.41 4.33
C GLU A 166 4.68 14.42 3.43
N PHE A 167 4.26 13.99 2.24
CA PHE A 167 3.49 14.84 1.33
C PHE A 167 2.11 15.20 1.89
N LEU A 168 1.47 14.31 2.65
CA LEU A 168 0.16 14.53 3.27
C LEU A 168 0.23 15.28 4.62
N ALA A 169 1.42 15.66 5.11
CA ALA A 169 1.61 16.40 6.36
C ALA A 169 0.96 17.80 6.31
#